data_AF-A0A158R240-F1
#
_entry.id   AF-A0A158R240-F1
#
_cell.length_a   1.000
_cell.length_b   1.000
_cell.length_c   1.000
_cell.angle_alpha   90.00
_cell.angle_beta   90.00
_cell.angle_gamma   90.00
#
_symmetry.space_group_name_H-M   'P 1'
#
loop_
_entity.id
_entity.type
_entity.pdbx_description
1 polymer ?
#
loop_
_entity_poly.entity_id
_entity_poly.type
_entity_poly.pdbx_seq_one_letter_code
_entity_poly.pdbx_strand_id
1 'polypeptide(L)'
;MNTAKRSSAIGGVMMFVELSVGHYYSYSFQRPLPKPPVPPLDHCLNRYLEYAEVVARGNEETLKKTRHVVEEFRNSGQIYQQRLLRLAEKDENWVNRFWLAEMYLRIRLPLPVNTSPAYIFPKQHFKDEDDWLRYTALLIRGFADYKDKIDTKQLEREISTGKNKVNMCMQQYERILSCYRQPATAEDEHIIKPKRNRENEHILAFVVHTRVGGNLQPFAEVLFQLKQVLRMSDARKGFAVAVGASGVGDRDRAAEFWENMRQVDVNCISLNWAREALFVVCLDDEEKPKLFPNHPTLDAKEKDLVQQGKHILTGGGSHKHGLNRWYDATIQLVVSKDGTNGLCIEHSCAEGIVIINMAESALRFERENRSRNLISRAEREMSAKPLSWHVDTSSLEILKKQTMEFDELFDELDLEVLWFDDFGREFIKKAGFSPDGFVQLALQLAHFK
;
A
#
# COMPACT_ATOMS: atom_id res chain seq x y z
N MET A 1 -10.33 36.52 14.22
CA MET A 1 -10.59 35.57 13.11
C MET A 1 -9.57 34.45 13.22
N ASN A 2 -9.90 33.41 13.99
CA ASN A 2 -9.08 32.20 14.16
C ASN A 2 -9.78 31.07 13.39
N THR A 3 -9.31 30.78 12.19
CA THR A 3 -9.73 29.59 11.44
C THR A 3 -8.92 28.41 11.95
N ALA A 4 -9.46 27.70 12.93
CA ALA A 4 -8.93 26.40 13.34
C ALA A 4 -9.17 25.39 12.19
N LYS A 5 -8.11 25.09 11.42
CA LYS A 5 -8.10 23.92 10.54
C LYS A 5 -8.13 22.68 11.42
N ARG A 6 -9.25 21.95 11.41
CA ARG A 6 -9.35 20.62 12.01
C ARG A 6 -8.58 19.64 11.13
N SER A 7 -7.40 19.24 11.59
CA SER A 7 -6.71 18.05 11.09
C SER A 7 -7.51 16.82 11.52
N SER A 8 -8.09 16.10 10.56
CA SER A 8 -8.66 14.77 10.77
C SER A 8 -7.60 13.74 10.37
N ALA A 9 -6.64 13.48 11.27
CA ALA A 9 -5.74 12.36 11.11
C ALA A 9 -6.52 11.06 11.36
N ILE A 10 -6.76 10.29 10.29
CA ILE A 10 -7.27 8.92 10.39
C ILE A 10 -6.07 8.04 10.75
N GLY A 11 -5.85 7.83 12.05
CA GLY A 11 -4.77 6.97 12.54
C GLY A 11 -5.04 5.51 12.20
N GLY A 12 -4.30 4.95 11.23
CA GLY A 12 -4.21 3.52 11.00
C GLY A 12 -3.19 2.90 11.96
N VAL A 13 -3.64 2.04 12.88
CA VAL A 13 -2.74 1.23 13.72
C VAL A 13 -2.40 -0.05 12.95
N MET A 14 -1.15 -0.14 12.47
CA MET A 14 -0.64 -1.36 11.83
C MET A 14 -0.05 -2.29 12.91
N MET A 15 -0.75 -3.39 13.20
CA MET A 15 -0.33 -4.39 14.18
C MET A 15 0.60 -5.42 13.51
N PHE A 16 1.82 -5.60 14.03
CA PHE A 16 2.71 -6.67 13.60
C PHE A 16 2.21 -8.02 14.14
N VAL A 17 1.97 -8.99 13.26
CA VAL A 17 1.59 -10.36 13.63
C VAL A 17 2.68 -11.32 13.16
N GLU A 18 3.32 -11.99 14.12
CA GLU A 18 4.24 -13.10 13.87
C GLU A 18 3.41 -14.38 13.57
N LEU A 19 3.53 -14.92 12.35
CA LEU A 19 2.79 -16.10 11.90
C LEU A 19 3.61 -17.39 12.10
N SER A 20 3.07 -18.30 12.91
CA SER A 20 3.56 -19.68 13.04
C SER A 20 3.03 -20.56 11.90
N VAL A 21 3.92 -21.35 11.28
CA VAL A 21 3.65 -22.20 10.10
C VAL A 21 2.97 -23.53 10.46
N GLY A 22 1.97 -23.92 9.65
CA GLY A 22 1.73 -25.32 9.27
C GLY A 22 0.31 -25.87 9.55
N HIS A 23 -0.40 -26.29 8.50
CA HIS A 23 -0.74 -27.70 8.18
C HIS A 23 -1.54 -27.77 6.85
N TYR A 24 -1.04 -28.56 5.91
CA TYR A 24 -1.59 -28.77 4.56
C TYR A 24 -2.96 -29.48 4.57
N TYR A 25 -3.97 -28.90 3.92
CA TYR A 25 -5.20 -29.61 3.53
C TYR A 25 -5.66 -29.23 2.12
N SER A 26 -5.94 -30.24 1.30
CA SER A 26 -6.39 -30.13 -0.08
C SER A 26 -7.83 -29.59 -0.18
N TYR A 27 -8.06 -28.78 -1.22
CA TYR A 27 -9.37 -28.23 -1.56
C TYR A 27 -10.32 -29.34 -2.05
N SER A 28 -11.14 -29.88 -1.15
CA SER A 28 -12.40 -30.52 -1.55
C SER A 28 -13.52 -30.13 -0.57
N PHE A 29 -14.64 -29.64 -1.13
CA PHE A 29 -15.89 -29.28 -0.45
C PHE A 29 -15.84 -28.12 0.57
N GLN A 30 -15.61 -26.88 0.11
CA GLN A 30 -15.77 -25.72 0.99
C GLN A 30 -17.18 -25.11 0.87
N ARG A 31 -17.87 -25.00 2.02
CA ARG A 31 -19.12 -24.23 2.15
C ARG A 31 -18.89 -22.77 1.72
N PRO A 32 -19.86 -22.12 1.05
CA PRO A 32 -19.75 -20.71 0.70
C PRO A 32 -19.53 -19.85 1.96
N LEU A 33 -18.73 -18.79 1.83
CA LEU A 33 -18.50 -17.84 2.91
C LEU A 33 -19.81 -17.10 3.24
N PRO A 34 -20.08 -16.78 4.51
CA PRO A 34 -21.24 -16.00 4.88
C PRO A 34 -21.14 -14.58 4.29
N LYS A 35 -22.28 -14.03 3.85
CA LYS A 35 -22.38 -12.61 3.47
C LYS A 35 -22.17 -11.70 4.69
N PRO A 36 -21.69 -10.46 4.52
CA PRO A 36 -21.64 -9.48 5.60
C PRO A 36 -23.04 -9.28 6.21
N PRO A 37 -23.19 -9.42 7.54
CA PRO A 37 -24.50 -9.29 8.18
C PRO A 37 -24.98 -7.83 8.15
N VAL A 38 -26.29 -7.64 8.23
CA VAL A 38 -26.91 -6.33 8.52
C VAL A 38 -27.38 -6.37 9.98
N PRO A 39 -26.70 -5.68 10.91
CA PRO A 39 -27.12 -5.70 12.31
C PRO A 39 -28.48 -5.00 12.48
N PRO A 40 -29.26 -5.36 13.53
CA PRO A 40 -30.52 -4.67 13.82
C PRO A 40 -30.31 -3.18 14.06
N LEU A 41 -31.22 -2.34 13.56
CA LEU A 41 -31.13 -0.88 13.69
C LEU A 41 -30.97 -0.46 15.16
N ASP A 42 -31.82 -0.98 16.06
CA ASP A 42 -31.78 -0.60 17.47
C ASP A 42 -30.45 -0.97 18.14
N HIS A 43 -29.84 -2.08 17.73
CA HIS A 43 -28.51 -2.45 18.22
C HIS A 43 -27.46 -1.40 17.80
N CYS A 44 -27.45 -0.99 16.54
CA CYS A 44 -26.55 0.04 16.04
C CYS A 44 -26.77 1.40 16.74
N LEU A 45 -28.02 1.83 16.89
CA LEU A 45 -28.35 3.11 17.53
C LEU A 45 -27.94 3.14 19.01
N ASN A 46 -28.15 2.03 19.72
CA ASN A 46 -27.74 1.93 21.13
C ASN A 46 -26.22 1.95 21.27
N ARG A 47 -25.48 1.21 20.42
CA ARG A 47 -24.01 1.25 20.40
C ARG A 47 -23.47 2.63 20.02
N TYR A 48 -24.11 3.31 19.07
CA TYR A 48 -23.75 4.67 18.71
C TYR A 48 -23.89 5.64 19.89
N LEU A 49 -25.00 5.58 20.63
CA LEU A 49 -25.20 6.40 21.83
C LEU A 49 -24.17 6.11 22.92
N GLU A 50 -23.87 4.83 23.18
CA GLU A 50 -22.83 4.42 24.13
C GLU A 50 -21.48 5.05 23.79
N TYR A 51 -21.06 5.02 22.52
CA TYR A 51 -19.81 5.66 22.10
C TYR A 51 -19.87 7.18 22.14
N ALA A 52 -21.01 7.77 21.75
CA ALA A 52 -21.20 9.22 21.81
C ALA A 52 -21.09 9.75 23.26
N GLU A 53 -21.59 8.98 24.25
CA GLU A 53 -21.47 9.30 25.68
C GLU A 53 -20.02 9.32 26.17
N VAL A 54 -19.15 8.45 25.63
CA VAL A 54 -17.71 8.47 25.93
C VAL A 54 -17.04 9.69 25.31
N VAL A 55 -17.29 9.96 24.03
CA VAL A 55 -16.61 11.04 23.28
C VAL A 55 -17.06 12.43 23.73
N ALA A 56 -18.35 12.62 24.01
CA ALA A 56 -18.91 13.91 24.43
C ALA A 56 -19.13 13.98 25.95
N ARG A 57 -18.41 13.18 26.73
CA ARG A 57 -18.48 13.18 28.19
C ARG A 57 -18.28 14.59 28.75
N GLY A 58 -19.18 15.02 29.62
CA GLY A 58 -19.15 16.36 30.21
C GLY A 58 -19.88 17.44 29.40
N ASN A 59 -20.43 17.11 28.23
CA ASN A 59 -21.27 18.01 27.43
C ASN A 59 -22.71 17.49 27.34
N GLU A 60 -23.47 17.71 28.41
CA GLU A 60 -24.83 17.16 28.55
C GLU A 60 -25.82 17.73 27.53
N GLU A 61 -25.61 18.97 27.09
CA GLU A 61 -26.45 19.59 26.05
C GLU A 61 -26.28 18.87 24.71
N THR A 62 -25.05 18.60 24.30
CA THR A 62 -24.76 17.83 23.08
C THR A 62 -25.32 16.41 23.19
N LEU A 63 -25.13 15.73 24.32
CA LEU A 63 -25.66 14.37 24.51
C LEU A 63 -27.19 14.33 24.47
N LYS A 64 -27.86 15.30 25.08
CA LYS A 64 -29.33 15.42 25.01
C LYS A 64 -29.81 15.63 23.56
N LYS A 65 -29.13 16.49 22.79
CA LYS A 65 -29.43 16.69 21.37
C LYS A 65 -29.22 15.41 20.57
N THR A 66 -28.10 14.71 20.77
CA THR A 66 -27.81 13.43 20.10
C THR A 66 -28.87 12.38 20.40
N ARG A 67 -29.24 12.19 21.68
CA ARG A 67 -30.30 11.24 22.07
C ARG A 67 -31.63 11.57 21.41
N HIS A 68 -31.99 12.86 21.34
CA HIS A 68 -33.22 13.29 20.67
C HIS A 68 -33.21 12.96 19.18
N VAL A 69 -32.13 13.29 18.46
CA VAL A 69 -31.99 13.02 17.02
C VAL A 69 -31.98 11.51 16.73
N VAL A 70 -31.31 10.70 17.56
CA VAL A 70 -31.31 9.25 17.41
C VAL A 70 -32.70 8.66 17.55
N GLU A 71 -33.50 9.17 18.49
CA GLU A 71 -34.86 8.69 18.69
C GLU A 71 -35.79 9.11 17.53
N GLU A 72 -35.63 10.32 17.00
CA GLU A 72 -36.31 10.75 15.79
C GLU A 72 -35.93 9.86 14.59
N PHE A 73 -34.64 9.59 14.44
CA PHE A 73 -34.12 8.73 13.37
C PHE A 73 -34.56 7.27 13.53
N ARG A 74 -34.86 6.78 14.74
CA ARG A 74 -35.29 5.39 14.93
C ARG A 74 -36.50 5.03 14.06
N ASN A 75 -37.45 5.96 13.92
CA ASN A 75 -38.66 5.75 13.11
C ASN A 75 -38.38 5.77 11.60
N SER A 76 -37.71 6.83 11.13
CA SER A 76 -37.37 6.96 9.70
C SER A 76 -36.30 5.96 9.25
N GLY A 77 -35.41 5.57 10.17
CA GLY A 77 -34.35 4.57 10.05
C GLY A 77 -34.85 3.19 9.64
N GLN A 78 -36.06 2.79 10.05
CA GLN A 78 -36.65 1.50 9.65
C GLN A 78 -36.77 1.37 8.13
N ILE A 79 -37.08 2.47 7.43
CA ILE A 79 -37.17 2.48 5.97
C ILE A 79 -35.80 2.16 5.35
N TYR A 80 -34.73 2.74 5.91
CA TYR A 80 -33.36 2.50 5.44
C TYR A 80 -32.88 1.09 5.80
N GLN A 81 -33.21 0.58 7.00
CA GLN A 81 -32.92 -0.79 7.40
C GLN A 81 -33.52 -1.81 6.41
N GLN A 82 -34.78 -1.62 6.01
CA GLN A 82 -35.44 -2.50 5.04
C GLN A 82 -34.86 -2.37 3.62
N ARG A 83 -34.36 -1.20 3.24
CA ARG A 83 -33.61 -1.04 1.98
C ARG A 83 -32.27 -1.76 2.04
N LEU A 84 -31.58 -1.68 3.18
CA LEU A 84 -30.27 -2.31 3.40
C LEU A 84 -30.38 -3.84 3.42
N LEU A 85 -31.41 -4.40 4.05
CA LEU A 85 -31.69 -5.84 4.03
C LEU A 85 -31.93 -6.34 2.59
N ARG A 86 -32.75 -5.64 1.80
CA ARG A 86 -32.97 -5.97 0.38
C ARG A 86 -31.71 -5.87 -0.46
N LEU A 87 -30.80 -4.95 -0.12
CA LEU A 87 -29.50 -4.85 -0.78
C LEU A 87 -28.61 -6.03 -0.41
N ALA A 88 -28.54 -6.40 0.87
CA ALA A 88 -27.76 -7.53 1.37
C ALA A 88 -28.24 -8.90 0.84
N GLU A 89 -29.53 -9.04 0.56
CA GLU A 89 -30.07 -10.23 -0.12
C GLU A 89 -29.50 -10.37 -1.54
N LYS A 90 -29.43 -9.27 -2.29
CA LYS A 90 -29.01 -9.24 -3.70
C LYS A 90 -27.48 -9.29 -3.87
N ASP A 91 -26.76 -8.50 -3.09
CA ASP A 91 -25.32 -8.32 -3.25
C ASP A 91 -24.55 -9.38 -2.43
N GLU A 92 -23.41 -9.85 -2.93
CA GLU A 92 -22.53 -10.74 -2.17
C GLU A 92 -21.85 -10.02 -1.01
N ASN A 93 -21.56 -8.74 -1.21
CA ASN A 93 -20.97 -7.84 -0.22
C ASN A 93 -21.56 -6.43 -0.39
N TRP A 94 -22.69 -6.18 0.28
CA TRP A 94 -23.41 -4.90 0.19
C TRP A 94 -22.63 -3.71 0.75
N VAL A 95 -21.78 -3.94 1.76
CA VAL A 95 -21.08 -2.86 2.46
C VAL A 95 -19.90 -2.32 1.65
N ASN A 96 -19.21 -3.19 0.91
CA ASN A 96 -18.04 -2.79 0.13
C ASN A 96 -18.35 -1.74 -0.94
N ARG A 97 -19.59 -1.73 -1.46
CA ARG A 97 -20.08 -0.70 -2.39
C ARG A 97 -19.98 0.72 -1.82
N PHE A 98 -20.23 0.87 -0.52
CA PHE A 98 -20.16 2.17 0.15
C PHE A 98 -18.79 2.39 0.76
N TRP A 99 -18.27 1.38 1.46
CA TRP A 99 -17.02 1.50 2.20
C TRP A 99 -15.85 1.84 1.29
N LEU A 100 -15.69 1.19 0.13
CA LEU A 100 -14.57 1.48 -0.76
C LEU A 100 -14.61 2.92 -1.30
N ALA A 101 -15.79 3.39 -1.66
CA ALA A 101 -15.98 4.75 -2.16
C ALA A 101 -15.70 5.79 -1.07
N GLU A 102 -16.32 5.64 0.11
CA GLU A 102 -16.22 6.62 1.21
C GLU A 102 -14.86 6.58 1.92
N MET A 103 -14.28 5.39 2.10
CA MET A 103 -13.00 5.23 2.79
C MET A 103 -11.81 5.62 1.92
N TYR A 104 -11.93 5.54 0.58
CA TYR A 104 -10.80 5.78 -0.31
C TYR A 104 -11.13 6.58 -1.56
N LEU A 105 -12.03 6.10 -2.43
CA LEU A 105 -12.10 6.60 -3.81
C LEU A 105 -12.63 8.04 -3.93
N ARG A 106 -13.49 8.47 -2.99
CA ARG A 106 -14.02 9.85 -2.92
C ARG A 106 -13.12 10.80 -2.12
N ILE A 107 -12.12 10.29 -1.41
CA ILE A 107 -11.16 11.14 -0.71
C ILE A 107 -10.26 11.80 -1.74
N ARG A 108 -10.23 13.14 -1.74
CA ARG A 108 -9.48 13.96 -2.72
C ARG A 108 -8.11 14.41 -2.22
N LEU A 109 -7.76 14.09 -0.98
CA LEU A 109 -6.43 14.35 -0.41
C LEU A 109 -5.34 13.61 -1.20
N PRO A 110 -4.09 14.12 -1.20
CA PRO A 110 -2.96 13.41 -1.76
C PRO A 110 -2.82 11.98 -1.22
N LEU A 111 -2.49 11.02 -2.10
CA LEU A 111 -2.23 9.64 -1.69
C LEU A 111 -1.02 9.47 -0.74
N PRO A 112 0.17 10.06 -1.02
CA PRO A 112 1.29 9.99 -0.08
C PRO A 112 0.86 10.48 1.30
N VAL A 113 1.37 9.83 2.35
CA VAL A 113 1.10 10.14 3.77
C VAL A 113 -0.35 9.89 4.21
N ASN A 114 -1.35 10.47 3.53
CA ASN A 114 -2.75 10.46 3.99
C ASN A 114 -3.45 9.10 3.77
N THR A 115 -3.13 8.40 2.68
CA THR A 115 -3.77 7.12 2.33
C THR A 115 -2.77 5.99 2.20
N SER A 116 -1.59 6.25 1.63
CA SER A 116 -0.63 5.21 1.28
C SER A 116 0.29 4.86 2.45
N PRO A 117 0.15 3.68 3.11
CA PRO A 117 1.06 3.28 4.17
C PRO A 117 2.42 2.87 3.62
N ALA A 118 3.42 2.90 4.51
CA ALA A 118 4.74 2.33 4.28
C ALA A 118 4.94 1.06 5.10
N TYR A 119 5.58 0.07 4.49
CA TYR A 119 6.03 -1.14 5.19
C TYR A 119 7.55 -1.27 5.04
N ILE A 120 8.27 -1.04 6.13
CA ILE A 120 9.74 -1.00 6.18
C ILE A 120 10.27 -2.44 6.25
N PHE A 121 11.19 -2.78 5.34
CA PHE A 121 11.91 -4.05 5.36
C PHE A 121 13.20 -3.93 6.18
N PRO A 122 13.84 -5.06 6.57
CA PRO A 122 15.15 -5.01 7.18
C PRO A 122 16.14 -4.24 6.30
N LYS A 123 16.84 -3.27 6.89
CA LYS A 123 17.87 -2.47 6.19
C LYS A 123 18.94 -3.39 5.61
N GLN A 124 19.34 -3.11 4.38
CA GLN A 124 20.37 -3.88 3.68
C GLN A 124 21.73 -3.18 3.73
N HIS A 125 22.79 -3.93 3.45
CA HIS A 125 24.16 -3.42 3.32
C HIS A 125 24.74 -3.85 1.99
N PHE A 126 24.50 -3.06 0.95
CA PHE A 126 25.00 -3.36 -0.39
C PHE A 126 26.48 -3.03 -0.49
N LYS A 127 27.30 -3.92 -1.03
CA LYS A 127 28.73 -3.64 -1.25
C LYS A 127 28.95 -2.64 -2.38
N ASP A 128 28.21 -2.83 -3.46
CA ASP A 128 28.29 -2.05 -4.69
C ASP A 128 26.92 -2.03 -5.38
N GLU A 129 26.87 -1.42 -6.57
CA GLU A 129 25.65 -1.36 -7.38
C GLU A 129 25.17 -2.73 -7.86
N ASP A 130 26.08 -3.69 -8.09
CA ASP A 130 25.68 -5.03 -8.52
C ASP A 130 24.93 -5.74 -7.39
N ASP A 131 25.43 -5.67 -6.16
CA ASP A 131 24.77 -6.23 -4.98
C ASP A 131 23.37 -5.65 -4.75
N TRP A 132 23.22 -4.32 -4.90
CA TRP A 132 21.92 -3.64 -4.84
C TRP A 132 20.94 -4.13 -5.91
N LEU A 133 21.39 -4.25 -7.15
CA LEU A 133 20.55 -4.73 -8.26
C LEU A 133 20.23 -6.23 -8.14
N ARG A 134 21.15 -7.04 -7.64
CA ARG A 134 20.92 -8.47 -7.38
C ARG A 134 19.85 -8.66 -6.31
N TYR A 135 19.93 -7.92 -5.21
CA TYR A 135 18.90 -7.92 -4.17
C TYR A 135 17.53 -7.54 -4.75
N THR A 136 17.48 -6.44 -5.51
CA THR A 136 16.24 -5.97 -6.14
C THR A 136 15.67 -7.01 -7.12
N ALA A 137 16.50 -7.63 -7.95
CA ALA A 137 16.09 -8.67 -8.89
C ALA A 137 15.52 -9.91 -8.17
N LEU A 138 16.09 -10.31 -7.03
CA LEU A 138 15.56 -11.41 -6.22
C LEU A 138 14.20 -11.08 -5.60
N LEU A 139 14.00 -9.85 -5.10
CA LEU A 139 12.69 -9.42 -4.61
C LEU A 139 11.65 -9.42 -5.73
N ILE A 140 11.99 -8.88 -6.91
CA ILE A 140 11.09 -8.89 -8.08
C ILE A 140 10.68 -10.31 -8.44
N ARG A 141 11.64 -11.24 -8.47
CA ARG A 141 11.40 -12.67 -8.70
C ARG A 141 10.49 -13.26 -7.62
N GLY A 142 10.69 -12.90 -6.35
CA GLY A 142 9.86 -13.33 -5.23
C GLY A 142 8.41 -12.86 -5.34
N PHE A 143 8.17 -11.60 -5.71
CA PHE A 143 6.82 -11.09 -5.97
C PHE A 143 6.17 -11.77 -7.19
N ALA A 144 6.92 -11.97 -8.27
CA ALA A 144 6.42 -12.66 -9.47
C ALA A 144 6.10 -14.14 -9.21
N ASP A 145 6.89 -14.82 -8.38
CA ASP A 145 6.61 -16.19 -7.89
C ASP A 145 5.35 -16.24 -7.03
N TYR A 146 5.17 -15.25 -6.15
CA TYR A 146 3.95 -15.13 -5.35
C TYR A 146 2.70 -14.88 -6.21
N LYS A 147 2.82 -14.04 -7.23
CA LYS A 147 1.77 -13.85 -8.25
C LYS A 147 1.43 -15.15 -8.97
N ASP A 148 2.43 -15.94 -9.32
CA ASP A 148 2.22 -17.27 -9.91
C ASP A 148 1.39 -18.18 -9.00
N LYS A 149 1.72 -18.22 -7.71
CA LYS A 149 0.97 -18.99 -6.70
C LYS A 149 -0.48 -18.53 -6.55
N ILE A 150 -0.74 -17.21 -6.63
CA ILE A 150 -2.10 -16.66 -6.62
C ILE A 150 -2.88 -17.14 -7.85
N ASP A 151 -2.29 -17.00 -9.04
CA ASP A 151 -2.95 -17.31 -10.31
C ASP A 151 -3.21 -18.81 -10.48
N THR A 152 -2.27 -19.64 -10.04
CA THR A 152 -2.35 -21.11 -10.08
C THR A 152 -3.09 -21.72 -8.91
N LYS A 153 -3.66 -20.88 -8.01
CA LYS A 153 -4.42 -21.32 -6.83
C LYS A 153 -3.62 -22.23 -5.89
N GLN A 154 -2.32 -21.98 -5.78
CA GLN A 154 -1.41 -22.70 -4.88
C GLN A 154 -1.34 -22.11 -3.47
N LEU A 155 -1.91 -20.92 -3.24
CA LEU A 155 -2.02 -20.36 -1.90
C LEU A 155 -3.06 -21.12 -1.08
N GLU A 156 -2.68 -21.50 0.13
CA GLU A 156 -3.61 -22.05 1.12
C GLU A 156 -4.65 -21.01 1.51
N ARG A 157 -5.86 -21.47 1.83
CA ARG A 157 -6.90 -20.57 2.32
C ARG A 157 -6.54 -20.10 3.72
N GLU A 158 -6.56 -18.78 3.91
CA GLU A 158 -6.33 -18.18 5.21
C GLU A 158 -7.46 -18.52 6.19
N ILE A 159 -7.10 -18.73 7.45
CA ILE A 159 -8.01 -19.03 8.56
C ILE A 159 -7.83 -17.95 9.63
N SER A 160 -8.94 -17.47 10.20
CA SER A 160 -8.91 -16.43 11.23
C SER A 160 -8.04 -16.79 12.45
N THR A 161 -7.44 -15.78 13.06
CA THR A 161 -6.60 -15.95 14.25
C THR A 161 -7.40 -16.08 15.55
N GLY A 162 -8.69 -15.76 15.54
CA GLY A 162 -9.58 -15.82 16.71
C GLY A 162 -9.79 -17.21 17.30
N LYS A 163 -10.47 -17.27 18.46
CA LYS A 163 -10.80 -18.52 19.17
C LYS A 163 -11.63 -19.47 18.31
N ASN A 164 -12.60 -18.91 17.59
CA ASN A 164 -13.40 -19.65 16.60
C ASN A 164 -12.75 -19.47 15.23
N LYS A 165 -12.16 -20.55 14.71
CA LYS A 165 -11.50 -20.57 13.40
C LYS A 165 -12.54 -20.52 12.29
N VAL A 166 -12.41 -19.55 11.40
CA VAL A 166 -13.25 -19.40 10.21
C VAL A 166 -12.39 -19.21 8.98
N ASN A 167 -12.88 -19.71 7.85
CA ASN A 167 -12.26 -19.50 6.55
C ASN A 167 -12.35 -18.03 6.15
N MET A 168 -11.26 -17.46 5.68
CA MET A 168 -11.18 -16.06 5.25
C MET A 168 -11.42 -15.91 3.74
N CYS A 169 -11.84 -14.72 3.33
CA CYS A 169 -11.98 -14.35 1.92
C CYS A 169 -10.60 -14.18 1.27
N MET A 170 -10.40 -14.75 0.10
CA MET A 170 -9.14 -14.66 -0.66
C MET A 170 -9.17 -13.61 -1.78
N GLN A 171 -10.24 -12.81 -1.90
CA GLN A 171 -10.42 -11.89 -3.04
C GLN A 171 -9.34 -10.80 -3.12
N GLN A 172 -8.87 -10.30 -1.98
CA GLN A 172 -7.81 -9.29 -1.95
C GLN A 172 -6.49 -9.81 -2.52
N TYR A 173 -6.16 -11.09 -2.31
CA TYR A 173 -4.97 -11.72 -2.91
C TYR A 173 -5.03 -11.73 -4.45
N GLU A 174 -6.21 -11.89 -5.04
CA GLU A 174 -6.35 -11.84 -6.50
C GLU A 174 -6.12 -10.44 -7.07
N ARG A 175 -6.32 -9.40 -6.25
CA ARG A 175 -6.28 -7.99 -6.65
C ARG A 175 -4.95 -7.30 -6.38
N ILE A 176 -4.20 -7.71 -5.35
CA ILE A 176 -3.02 -6.97 -4.86
C ILE A 176 -1.93 -6.68 -5.91
N LEU A 177 -1.78 -7.52 -6.93
CA LEU A 177 -0.85 -7.31 -8.07
C LEU A 177 -1.58 -7.11 -9.42
N SER A 178 -2.90 -6.93 -9.36
CA SER A 178 -3.80 -6.87 -10.52
C SER A 178 -4.75 -5.67 -10.48
N CYS A 179 -4.50 -4.70 -9.60
CA CYS A 179 -5.30 -3.50 -9.43
C CYS A 179 -4.46 -2.25 -9.70
N TYR A 180 -5.12 -1.19 -10.13
CA TYR A 180 -4.56 0.14 -10.31
C TYR A 180 -5.63 1.16 -9.90
N ARG A 181 -5.27 2.17 -9.10
CA ARG A 181 -6.20 3.24 -8.72
C ARG A 181 -6.05 4.41 -9.68
N GLN A 182 -7.01 4.52 -10.61
CA GLN A 182 -7.04 5.59 -11.58
C GLN A 182 -7.68 6.84 -10.97
N PRO A 183 -7.00 8.00 -11.02
CA PRO A 183 -7.64 9.25 -10.64
C PRO A 183 -8.76 9.60 -11.62
N ALA A 184 -9.88 10.04 -11.08
CA ALA A 184 -11.04 10.53 -11.83
C ALA A 184 -11.75 11.61 -11.02
N THR A 185 -12.51 12.49 -11.68
CA THR A 185 -13.19 13.62 -11.05
C THR A 185 -14.22 13.12 -10.03
N ALA A 186 -14.18 13.68 -8.81
CA ALA A 186 -15.05 13.36 -7.67
C ALA A 186 -14.91 11.95 -7.06
N GLU A 187 -14.68 10.90 -7.85
CA GLU A 187 -14.49 9.52 -7.38
C GLU A 187 -13.46 8.81 -8.26
N ASP A 188 -12.37 8.34 -7.66
CA ASP A 188 -11.34 7.53 -8.34
C ASP A 188 -11.89 6.15 -8.74
N GLU A 189 -11.22 5.48 -9.67
CA GLU A 189 -11.66 4.18 -10.20
C GLU A 189 -10.64 3.08 -9.92
N HIS A 190 -11.11 1.90 -9.54
CA HIS A 190 -10.29 0.67 -9.57
C HIS A 190 -10.30 0.07 -10.96
N ILE A 191 -9.12 0.03 -11.58
CA ILE A 191 -8.90 -0.72 -12.81
C ILE A 191 -8.37 -2.11 -12.43
N ILE A 192 -9.21 -3.13 -12.59
CA ILE A 192 -8.82 -4.52 -12.40
C ILE A 192 -8.33 -5.09 -13.72
N LYS A 193 -7.08 -5.55 -13.73
CA LYS A 193 -6.45 -6.13 -14.90
C LYS A 193 -7.18 -7.42 -15.29
N PRO A 194 -7.46 -7.65 -16.59
CA PRO A 194 -8.06 -8.89 -17.03
C PRO A 194 -7.11 -10.05 -16.71
N LYS A 195 -7.68 -11.20 -16.33
CA LYS A 195 -6.95 -12.45 -16.18
C LYS A 195 -6.53 -12.93 -17.58
N ARG A 196 -5.43 -12.38 -18.11
CA ARG A 196 -4.84 -12.82 -19.39
C ARG A 196 -4.32 -14.26 -19.26
N ASN A 197 -4.05 -14.92 -20.38
CA ASN A 197 -3.45 -16.28 -20.47
C ASN A 197 -2.02 -16.38 -19.89
N ARG A 198 -1.63 -15.47 -18.98
CA ARG A 198 -0.30 -15.37 -18.37
C ARG A 198 0.80 -15.35 -19.42
N GLU A 199 0.56 -14.79 -20.59
CA GLU A 199 1.55 -14.82 -21.67
C GLU A 199 2.70 -13.86 -21.37
N ASN A 200 2.39 -12.59 -21.10
CA ASN A 200 3.37 -11.55 -20.86
C ASN A 200 2.98 -10.72 -19.63
N GLU A 201 3.92 -10.56 -18.70
CA GLU A 201 3.78 -9.72 -17.50
C GLU A 201 5.04 -8.87 -17.32
N HIS A 202 4.89 -7.68 -16.75
CA HIS A 202 5.97 -6.72 -16.51
C HIS A 202 5.75 -5.95 -15.21
N ILE A 203 6.81 -5.29 -14.76
CA ILE A 203 6.79 -4.30 -13.68
C ILE A 203 7.15 -2.92 -14.24
N LEU A 204 7.04 -1.89 -13.40
CA LEU A 204 7.42 -0.53 -13.75
C LEU A 204 8.65 -0.04 -12.96
N ALA A 205 9.80 0.01 -13.61
CA ALA A 205 10.95 0.87 -13.33
C ALA A 205 11.35 1.65 -14.61
N PHE A 206 10.45 1.70 -15.61
CA PHE A 206 10.61 1.27 -17.01
C PHE A 206 9.90 -0.08 -17.19
N VAL A 207 9.53 -0.45 -18.41
CA VAL A 207 8.93 -1.77 -18.65
C VAL A 207 10.02 -2.83 -18.54
N VAL A 208 10.01 -3.57 -17.43
CA VAL A 208 10.87 -4.73 -17.17
C VAL A 208 9.99 -5.98 -17.16
N HIS A 209 10.25 -6.90 -18.07
CA HIS A 209 9.47 -8.11 -18.24
C HIS A 209 9.79 -9.13 -17.14
N THR A 210 8.75 -9.63 -16.47
CA THR A 210 8.82 -10.69 -15.47
C THR A 210 8.30 -12.03 -15.99
N ARG A 211 7.49 -12.00 -17.06
CA ARG A 211 7.00 -13.19 -17.77
C ARG A 211 6.93 -12.92 -19.27
N VAL A 212 7.38 -13.89 -20.08
CA VAL A 212 7.30 -13.82 -21.54
C VAL A 212 6.96 -15.18 -22.11
N GLY A 213 5.95 -15.22 -23.00
CA GLY A 213 5.45 -16.45 -23.61
C GLY A 213 5.07 -17.52 -22.57
N GLY A 214 4.40 -17.12 -21.49
CA GLY A 214 4.00 -18.05 -20.41
C GLY A 214 5.07 -18.29 -19.35
N ASN A 215 6.33 -18.00 -19.64
CA ASN A 215 7.47 -18.39 -18.81
C ASN A 215 7.96 -17.25 -17.93
N LEU A 216 8.04 -17.51 -16.63
CA LEU A 216 8.67 -16.63 -15.67
C LEU A 216 10.14 -16.36 -16.06
N GLN A 217 10.53 -15.08 -16.11
CA GLN A 217 11.88 -14.70 -16.47
C GLN A 217 12.89 -15.13 -15.40
N PRO A 218 14.00 -15.77 -15.76
CA PRO A 218 15.07 -16.11 -14.81
C PRO A 218 15.65 -14.88 -14.12
N PHE A 219 16.32 -15.12 -12.98
CA PHE A 219 17.03 -14.07 -12.24
C PHE A 219 17.99 -13.25 -13.13
N ALA A 220 18.76 -13.93 -13.99
CA ALA A 220 19.72 -13.27 -14.87
C ALA A 220 19.08 -12.27 -15.85
N GLU A 221 17.91 -12.59 -16.40
CA GLU A 221 17.18 -11.72 -17.34
C GLU A 221 16.59 -10.50 -16.63
N VAL A 222 16.08 -10.67 -15.40
CA VAL A 222 15.61 -9.54 -14.59
C VAL A 222 16.78 -8.64 -14.20
N LEU A 223 17.89 -9.21 -13.72
CA LEU A 223 19.10 -8.46 -13.37
C LEU A 223 19.67 -7.68 -14.57
N PHE A 224 19.72 -8.31 -15.74
CA PHE A 224 20.18 -7.66 -16.97
C PHE A 224 19.28 -6.46 -17.32
N GLN A 225 17.97 -6.62 -17.29
CA GLN A 225 17.02 -5.53 -17.54
C GLN A 225 17.21 -4.37 -16.55
N LEU A 226 17.39 -4.64 -15.25
CA LEU A 226 17.63 -3.58 -14.27
C LEU A 226 18.93 -2.80 -14.52
N LYS A 227 20.00 -3.50 -14.93
CA LYS A 227 21.25 -2.84 -15.34
C LYS A 227 21.04 -1.93 -16.55
N GLN A 228 20.18 -2.33 -17.50
CA GLN A 228 19.80 -1.47 -18.62
C GLN A 228 19.00 -0.25 -18.15
N VAL A 229 18.04 -0.44 -17.23
CA VAL A 229 17.27 0.67 -16.65
C VAL A 229 18.18 1.74 -16.08
N LEU A 230 19.16 1.39 -15.23
CA LEU A 230 20.09 2.38 -14.66
C LEU A 230 20.89 3.10 -15.75
N ARG A 231 21.52 2.35 -16.67
CA ARG A 231 22.31 2.94 -17.77
C ARG A 231 21.48 3.91 -18.62
N MET A 232 20.25 3.55 -18.93
CA MET A 232 19.35 4.36 -19.74
C MET A 232 18.82 5.57 -18.97
N SER A 233 18.62 5.44 -17.65
CA SER A 233 18.23 6.54 -16.77
C SER A 233 19.36 7.57 -16.66
N ASP A 234 20.60 7.13 -16.42
CA ASP A 234 21.78 7.99 -16.34
C ASP A 234 21.99 8.77 -17.65
N ALA A 235 21.83 8.11 -18.80
CA ALA A 235 21.91 8.75 -20.11
C ALA A 235 20.82 9.81 -20.35
N ARG A 236 19.76 9.86 -19.53
CA ARG A 236 18.63 10.79 -19.63
C ARG A 236 18.57 11.79 -18.48
N LYS A 237 19.55 11.78 -17.57
CA LYS A 237 19.58 12.65 -16.40
C LYS A 237 19.52 14.12 -16.83
N GLY A 238 18.59 14.88 -16.24
CA GLY A 238 18.36 16.30 -16.57
C GLY A 238 17.48 16.58 -17.81
N PHE A 239 17.12 15.56 -18.60
CA PHE A 239 16.27 15.73 -19.79
C PHE A 239 14.83 15.22 -19.60
N ALA A 240 14.60 14.35 -18.62
CA ALA A 240 13.30 13.73 -18.40
C ALA A 240 12.37 14.63 -17.55
N VAL A 241 11.11 14.73 -17.97
CA VAL A 241 10.04 15.29 -17.15
C VAL A 241 9.60 14.24 -16.13
N ALA A 242 9.54 14.62 -14.85
CA ALA A 242 9.16 13.74 -13.76
C ALA A 242 7.63 13.52 -13.73
N VAL A 243 7.12 12.68 -14.63
CA VAL A 243 5.67 12.37 -14.72
C VAL A 243 5.13 11.75 -13.42
N GLY A 244 5.96 11.13 -12.58
CA GLY A 244 5.57 10.65 -11.25
C GLY A 244 4.97 11.74 -10.35
N ALA A 245 5.27 13.02 -10.61
CA ALA A 245 4.64 14.17 -9.95
C ALA A 245 3.13 14.27 -10.20
N SER A 246 2.55 13.51 -11.13
CA SER A 246 1.11 13.53 -11.39
C SER A 246 0.27 12.92 -10.27
N GLY A 247 0.89 12.12 -9.38
CA GLY A 247 0.19 11.36 -8.34
C GLY A 247 0.52 11.80 -6.92
N VAL A 248 1.30 12.86 -6.72
CA VAL A 248 1.81 13.26 -5.40
C VAL A 248 0.95 14.28 -4.66
N GLY A 249 0.09 15.01 -5.37
CA GLY A 249 -0.86 15.98 -4.82
C GLY A 249 -2.30 15.48 -4.88
N ASP A 250 -3.26 16.41 -4.84
CA ASP A 250 -4.68 16.09 -4.80
C ASP A 250 -5.18 15.27 -6.01
N ARG A 251 -6.28 14.54 -5.80
CA ARG A 251 -6.78 13.58 -6.78
C ARG A 251 -7.52 14.22 -7.96
N ASP A 252 -8.08 15.41 -7.80
CA ASP A 252 -8.81 16.10 -8.88
C ASP A 252 -7.85 16.68 -9.92
N ARG A 253 -6.75 17.29 -9.50
CA ARG A 253 -5.68 17.71 -10.42
C ARG A 253 -4.95 16.53 -11.05
N ALA A 254 -4.80 15.42 -10.34
CA ALA A 254 -4.30 14.18 -10.93
C ALA A 254 -5.22 13.68 -12.06
N ALA A 255 -6.54 13.77 -11.87
CA ALA A 255 -7.53 13.43 -12.89
C ALA A 255 -7.44 14.38 -14.10
N GLU A 256 -7.38 15.69 -13.86
CA GLU A 256 -7.20 16.72 -14.90
C GLU A 256 -5.92 16.49 -15.72
N PHE A 257 -4.80 16.18 -15.05
CA PHE A 257 -3.54 15.85 -15.71
C PHE A 257 -3.70 14.66 -16.66
N TRP A 258 -4.32 13.58 -16.20
CA TRP A 258 -4.49 12.39 -17.04
C TRP A 258 -5.52 12.56 -18.14
N GLU A 259 -6.53 13.43 -17.98
CA GLU A 259 -7.45 13.81 -19.05
C GLU A 259 -6.71 14.52 -20.20
N ASN A 260 -5.83 15.46 -19.88
CA ASN A 260 -4.99 16.17 -20.85
C ASN A 260 -3.98 15.21 -21.52
N MET A 261 -3.26 14.42 -20.71
CA MET A 261 -2.23 13.52 -21.23
C MET A 261 -2.80 12.47 -22.18
N ARG A 262 -4.04 12.01 -21.98
CA ARG A 262 -4.69 10.99 -22.83
C ARG A 262 -5.14 11.50 -24.19
N GLN A 263 -5.00 12.79 -24.49
CA GLN A 263 -5.23 13.34 -25.83
C GLN A 263 -4.10 12.98 -26.82
N VAL A 264 -3.00 12.38 -26.33
CA VAL A 264 -1.85 12.00 -27.16
C VAL A 264 -1.62 10.49 -27.12
N ASP A 265 -1.55 9.84 -28.29
CA ASP A 265 -1.44 8.38 -28.42
C ASP A 265 -0.25 7.79 -27.67
N VAL A 266 0.93 8.42 -27.75
CA VAL A 266 2.14 7.93 -27.07
C VAL A 266 1.97 7.88 -25.55
N ASN A 267 1.24 8.85 -24.98
CA ASN A 267 0.93 8.89 -23.56
C ASN A 267 -0.06 7.79 -23.18
N CYS A 268 -1.09 7.56 -24.01
CA CYS A 268 -2.04 6.47 -23.80
C CYS A 268 -1.33 5.11 -23.77
N ILE A 269 -0.38 4.87 -24.67
CA ILE A 269 0.43 3.65 -24.69
C ILE A 269 1.23 3.52 -23.40
N SER A 270 1.97 4.57 -23.01
CA SER A 270 2.81 4.56 -21.80
C SER A 270 1.98 4.40 -20.52
N LEU A 271 0.84 5.05 -20.43
CA LEU A 271 -0.09 4.93 -19.31
C LEU A 271 -0.70 3.54 -19.23
N ASN A 272 -1.00 2.90 -20.37
CA ASN A 272 -1.45 1.51 -20.37
C ASN A 272 -0.37 0.56 -19.83
N TRP A 273 0.89 0.77 -20.21
CA TRP A 273 2.01 0.03 -19.61
C TRP A 273 2.10 0.23 -18.10
N ALA A 274 1.95 1.46 -17.61
CA ALA A 274 1.95 1.74 -16.16
C ALA A 274 0.77 1.04 -15.44
N ARG A 275 -0.44 1.13 -16.00
CA ARG A 275 -1.66 0.52 -15.45
C ARG A 275 -1.61 -1.01 -15.42
N GLU A 276 -0.97 -1.63 -16.41
CA GLU A 276 -0.87 -3.09 -16.50
C GLU A 276 0.27 -3.68 -15.66
N ALA A 277 1.26 -2.88 -15.24
CA ALA A 277 2.42 -3.36 -14.50
C ALA A 277 2.03 -4.04 -13.18
N LEU A 278 2.56 -5.25 -12.90
CA LEU A 278 2.25 -6.02 -11.68
C LEU A 278 2.45 -5.20 -10.40
N PHE A 279 3.55 -4.47 -10.36
CA PHE A 279 3.93 -3.52 -9.31
C PHE A 279 5.00 -2.56 -9.87
N VAL A 280 5.32 -1.53 -9.11
CA VAL A 280 6.35 -0.53 -9.43
C VAL A 280 7.62 -0.83 -8.62
N VAL A 281 8.79 -0.56 -9.19
CA VAL A 281 10.09 -0.65 -8.51
C VAL A 281 10.78 0.71 -8.60
N CYS A 282 11.05 1.29 -7.45
CA CYS A 282 11.74 2.56 -7.28
C CYS A 282 13.19 2.28 -6.88
N LEU A 283 14.11 2.47 -7.83
CA LEU A 283 15.54 2.40 -7.60
C LEU A 283 16.05 3.78 -7.19
N ASP A 284 16.22 4.00 -5.89
CA ASP A 284 16.65 5.30 -5.36
C ASP A 284 18.18 5.30 -5.16
N ASP A 285 18.87 6.29 -5.74
CA ASP A 285 20.33 6.41 -5.71
C ASP A 285 20.85 7.23 -4.52
N GLU A 286 20.10 7.28 -3.40
CA GLU A 286 20.51 8.00 -2.19
C GLU A 286 21.89 7.52 -1.71
N GLU A 287 22.78 8.48 -1.46
CA GLU A 287 24.12 8.18 -1.01
C GLU A 287 24.12 7.63 0.41
N LYS A 288 25.01 6.68 0.69
CA LYS A 288 25.18 6.15 2.05
C LYS A 288 25.59 7.28 3.00
N PRO A 289 24.89 7.43 4.15
CA PRO A 289 25.38 8.27 5.24
C PRO A 289 26.80 7.84 5.61
N LYS A 290 27.69 8.81 5.86
CA LYS A 290 29.13 8.54 5.99
C LYS A 290 29.52 7.63 7.15
N LEU A 291 28.69 7.45 8.18
CA LEU A 291 28.97 6.59 9.34
C LEU A 291 27.65 6.14 9.99
N PHE A 292 27.42 4.84 10.12
CA PHE A 292 26.51 4.28 11.14
C PHE A 292 27.36 3.63 12.23
N PRO A 293 27.08 3.86 13.53
CA PRO A 293 27.81 3.18 14.59
C PRO A 293 27.58 1.66 14.50
N ASN A 294 28.62 0.86 14.75
CA ASN A 294 28.51 -0.61 14.80
C ASN A 294 27.54 -1.13 15.87
N HIS A 295 27.17 -0.28 16.84
CA HIS A 295 26.14 -0.52 17.85
C HIS A 295 25.28 0.74 18.00
N PRO A 296 24.15 0.86 17.29
CA PRO A 296 23.23 1.98 17.49
C PRO A 296 22.59 1.87 18.89
N THR A 297 22.48 3.00 19.58
CA THR A 297 21.60 3.13 20.74
C THR A 297 20.14 2.92 20.31
N LEU A 298 19.23 2.68 21.26
CA LEU A 298 17.79 2.57 20.97
C LEU A 298 17.27 3.81 20.20
N ASP A 299 17.59 5.00 20.69
CA ASP A 299 17.29 6.29 20.04
C ASP A 299 17.84 6.38 18.61
N ALA A 300 19.06 5.89 18.36
CA ALA A 300 19.62 5.88 17.01
C ALA A 300 18.88 4.91 16.08
N LYS A 301 18.38 3.79 16.61
CA LYS A 301 17.59 2.81 15.85
C LYS A 301 16.20 3.34 15.52
N GLU A 302 15.54 3.99 16.47
CA GLU A 302 14.25 4.66 16.25
C GLU A 302 14.37 5.76 15.20
N LYS A 303 15.39 6.63 15.31
CA LYS A 303 15.68 7.66 14.31
C LYS A 303 15.98 7.08 12.93
N ASP A 304 16.73 5.98 12.85
CA ASP A 304 16.97 5.31 11.57
C ASP A 304 15.68 4.76 10.96
N LEU A 305 14.79 4.16 11.77
CA LEU A 305 13.47 3.69 11.31
C LEU A 305 12.57 4.85 10.86
N VAL A 306 12.59 5.98 11.57
CA VAL A 306 11.89 7.21 11.14
C VAL A 306 12.38 7.66 9.77
N GLN A 307 13.70 7.71 9.56
CA GLN A 307 14.26 8.11 8.26
C GLN A 307 13.90 7.13 7.14
N GLN A 308 13.97 5.83 7.41
CA GLN A 308 13.54 4.80 6.46
C GLN A 308 12.04 4.95 6.12
N GLY A 309 11.20 5.15 7.12
CA GLY A 309 9.76 5.37 6.96
C GLY A 309 9.45 6.61 6.12
N LYS A 310 10.06 7.76 6.44
CA LYS A 310 9.93 9.00 5.67
C LYS A 310 10.39 8.83 4.23
N HIS A 311 11.52 8.16 4.00
CA HIS A 311 12.04 7.89 2.65
C HIS A 311 11.11 6.98 1.82
N ILE A 312 10.52 5.95 2.42
CA ILE A 312 9.56 5.08 1.70
C ILE A 312 8.25 5.84 1.40
N LEU A 313 7.74 6.63 2.36
CA LEU A 313 6.50 7.41 2.19
C LEU A 313 6.62 8.53 1.16
N THR A 314 7.74 9.26 1.16
CA THR A 314 7.86 10.56 0.47
C THR A 314 9.11 10.70 -0.39
N GLY A 315 10.04 9.74 -0.38
CA GLY A 315 11.31 9.82 -1.11
C GLY A 315 12.18 11.02 -0.75
N GLY A 316 11.92 11.70 0.39
CA GLY A 316 12.63 12.91 0.79
C GLY A 316 12.21 14.18 0.04
N GLY A 317 10.95 14.25 -0.42
CA GLY A 317 10.41 15.40 -1.14
C GLY A 317 10.76 15.42 -2.63
N SER A 318 10.29 16.46 -3.34
CA SER A 318 10.42 16.57 -4.79
C SER A 318 11.86 16.75 -5.27
N HIS A 319 12.70 17.34 -4.43
CA HIS A 319 14.12 17.61 -4.72
C HIS A 319 15.02 16.38 -4.61
N LYS A 320 14.49 15.27 -4.09
CA LYS A 320 15.18 13.97 -3.98
C LYS A 320 14.46 12.91 -4.82
N HIS A 321 13.90 11.89 -4.18
CA HIS A 321 13.31 10.72 -4.83
C HIS A 321 11.78 10.69 -4.74
N GLY A 322 11.14 11.73 -4.20
CA GLY A 322 9.67 11.77 -4.06
C GLY A 322 8.94 11.73 -5.39
N LEU A 323 9.56 12.19 -6.48
CA LEU A 323 9.03 12.09 -7.84
C LEU A 323 9.44 10.80 -8.57
N ASN A 324 10.30 9.96 -7.96
CA ASN A 324 10.64 8.62 -8.41
C ASN A 324 9.63 7.59 -7.85
N ARG A 325 8.34 7.93 -7.94
CA ARG A 325 7.21 7.18 -7.39
C ARG A 325 6.05 7.17 -8.39
N TRP A 326 5.12 6.25 -8.18
CA TRP A 326 3.87 6.13 -8.91
C TRP A 326 2.75 5.72 -7.93
N TYR A 327 2.25 6.67 -7.15
CA TYR A 327 1.32 6.44 -6.03
C TYR A 327 -0.01 5.80 -6.40
N ASP A 328 -0.43 5.89 -7.66
CA ASP A 328 -1.63 5.23 -8.18
C ASP A 328 -1.49 3.69 -8.28
N ALA A 329 -0.26 3.17 -8.26
CA ALA A 329 0.01 1.74 -8.30
C ALA A 329 -0.17 1.11 -6.92
N THR A 330 -0.83 -0.05 -6.87
CA THR A 330 -1.11 -0.74 -5.61
C THR A 330 0.14 -1.04 -4.78
N ILE A 331 1.21 -1.53 -5.42
CA ILE A 331 2.47 -1.87 -4.76
C ILE A 331 3.61 -1.13 -5.43
N GLN A 332 4.39 -0.41 -4.64
CA GLN A 332 5.66 0.18 -5.02
C GLN A 332 6.76 -0.38 -4.13
N LEU A 333 7.68 -1.15 -4.70
CA LEU A 333 8.87 -1.63 -4.03
C LEU A 333 9.96 -0.55 -4.12
N VAL A 334 10.31 0.04 -2.99
CA VAL A 334 11.42 1.01 -2.89
C VAL A 334 12.68 0.27 -2.46
N VAL A 335 13.77 0.43 -3.20
CA VAL A 335 15.10 -0.07 -2.82
C VAL A 335 16.14 1.01 -3.08
N SER A 336 16.66 1.58 -2.00
CA SER A 336 17.68 2.63 -2.03
C SER A 336 19.10 2.07 -1.93
N LYS A 337 20.08 2.73 -2.58
CA LYS A 337 21.53 2.39 -2.50
C LYS A 337 22.08 2.43 -1.07
N ASP A 338 21.48 3.20 -0.18
CA ASP A 338 21.86 3.29 1.24
C ASP A 338 21.40 2.07 2.09
N GLY A 339 20.60 1.18 1.50
CA GLY A 339 20.05 0.00 2.15
C GLY A 339 18.62 0.15 2.65
N THR A 340 18.07 1.37 2.64
CA THR A 340 16.64 1.61 2.94
C THR A 340 15.78 0.92 1.90
N ASN A 341 14.82 0.10 2.34
CA ASN A 341 13.95 -0.63 1.43
C ASN A 341 12.62 -1.00 2.08
N GLY A 342 11.60 -1.19 1.27
CA GLY A 342 10.25 -1.49 1.75
C GLY A 342 9.18 -1.28 0.69
N LEU A 343 7.92 -1.24 1.12
CA LEU A 343 6.78 -1.01 0.24
C LEU A 343 6.10 0.33 0.56
N CYS A 344 5.80 1.12 -0.47
CA CYS A 344 4.77 2.15 -0.42
C CYS A 344 3.53 1.60 -1.12
N ILE A 345 2.38 1.64 -0.44
CA ILE A 345 1.20 0.86 -0.84
C ILE A 345 0.02 1.79 -1.09
N GLU A 346 -0.72 1.62 -2.18
CA GLU A 346 -2.04 2.23 -2.32
C GLU A 346 -3.07 1.35 -1.60
N HIS A 347 -3.67 1.90 -0.54
CA HIS A 347 -4.37 1.10 0.47
C HIS A 347 -5.75 0.57 0.02
N SER A 348 -6.38 1.20 -0.96
CA SER A 348 -7.77 0.88 -1.31
C SER A 348 -7.95 -0.53 -1.89
N CYS A 349 -6.88 -1.16 -2.38
CA CYS A 349 -6.92 -2.48 -2.99
C CYS A 349 -6.95 -3.65 -1.99
N ALA A 350 -6.13 -3.57 -0.93
CA ALA A 350 -5.88 -4.69 -0.03
C ALA A 350 -5.50 -4.20 1.37
N GLU A 351 -5.86 -5.01 2.37
CA GLU A 351 -5.57 -4.78 3.78
C GLU A 351 -4.19 -5.33 4.17
N GLY A 352 -3.69 -4.85 5.32
CA GLY A 352 -2.31 -5.08 5.78
C GLY A 352 -1.85 -6.54 5.77
N ILE A 353 -2.70 -7.49 6.19
CA ILE A 353 -2.30 -8.91 6.27
C ILE A 353 -1.94 -9.52 4.90
N VAL A 354 -2.68 -9.14 3.85
CA VAL A 354 -2.45 -9.64 2.49
C VAL A 354 -1.11 -9.12 1.96
N ILE A 355 -0.82 -7.84 2.25
CA ILE A 355 0.43 -7.19 1.89
C ILE A 355 1.61 -7.82 2.64
N ILE A 356 1.49 -8.04 3.96
CA ILE A 356 2.52 -8.65 4.79
C ILE A 356 2.85 -10.06 4.27
N ASN A 357 1.84 -10.90 4.02
CA ASN A 357 2.05 -12.27 3.53
C ASN A 357 2.82 -12.31 2.19
N MET A 358 2.47 -11.41 1.27
CA MET A 358 3.16 -11.26 -0.01
C MET A 358 4.61 -10.79 0.19
N ALA A 359 4.82 -9.73 1.00
CA ALA A 359 6.12 -9.16 1.27
C ALA A 359 7.06 -10.18 1.95
N GLU A 360 6.57 -10.90 2.96
CA GLU A 360 7.32 -11.95 3.63
C GLU A 360 7.67 -13.10 2.69
N SER A 361 6.77 -13.47 1.77
CA SER A 361 7.07 -14.48 0.76
C SER A 361 8.21 -14.04 -0.16
N ALA A 362 8.22 -12.77 -0.59
CA ALA A 362 9.29 -12.23 -1.42
C ALA A 362 10.63 -12.14 -0.66
N LEU A 363 10.60 -11.70 0.61
CA LEU A 363 11.78 -11.67 1.49
C LEU A 363 12.33 -13.07 1.79
N ARG A 364 11.47 -14.08 1.98
CA ARG A 364 11.89 -15.49 2.09
C ARG A 364 12.56 -15.97 0.80
N PHE A 365 11.93 -15.72 -0.35
CA PHE A 365 12.50 -16.07 -1.64
C PHE A 365 13.91 -15.46 -1.82
N GLU A 366 14.07 -14.18 -1.47
CA GLU A 366 15.37 -13.51 -1.53
C GLU A 366 16.40 -14.18 -0.62
N ARG A 367 16.08 -14.40 0.66
CA ARG A 367 17.00 -15.04 1.63
C ARG A 367 17.46 -16.43 1.20
N GLU A 368 16.54 -17.25 0.67
CA GLU A 368 16.83 -18.61 0.22
C GLU A 368 17.72 -18.67 -1.03
N ASN A 369 17.77 -17.59 -1.80
CA ASN A 369 18.46 -17.52 -3.08
C ASN A 369 19.69 -16.58 -3.08
N ARG A 370 19.85 -15.73 -2.06
CA ARG A 370 20.96 -14.77 -1.93
C ARG A 370 22.34 -15.43 -2.04
N SER A 371 22.54 -16.54 -1.34
CA SER A 371 23.83 -17.26 -1.27
C SER A 371 24.02 -18.29 -2.38
N ARG A 372 23.02 -18.50 -3.23
CA ARG A 372 23.12 -19.46 -4.34
C ARG A 372 24.00 -18.86 -5.45
N ASN A 373 24.83 -19.70 -6.05
CA ASN A 373 25.53 -19.37 -7.29
C ASN A 373 24.54 -19.38 -8.47
N LEU A 374 23.64 -18.40 -8.48
CA LEU A 374 22.72 -18.19 -9.58
C LEU A 374 23.49 -17.71 -10.81
N ILE A 375 23.17 -18.28 -11.96
CA ILE A 375 23.64 -17.80 -13.25
C ILE A 375 23.25 -16.32 -13.35
N SER A 376 24.24 -15.44 -13.52
CA SER A 376 24.06 -13.99 -13.59
C SER A 376 24.08 -13.45 -15.02
N ARG A 377 24.45 -14.29 -15.99
CA ARG A 377 24.46 -13.95 -17.41
C ARG A 377 23.12 -14.28 -18.05
N ALA A 378 22.47 -13.28 -18.63
CA ALA A 378 21.26 -13.44 -19.41
C ALA A 378 21.57 -14.22 -20.71
N GLU A 379 20.65 -15.07 -21.14
CA GLU A 379 20.76 -15.85 -22.37
C GLU A 379 20.11 -15.12 -23.56
N ARG A 380 19.01 -14.42 -23.29
CA ARG A 380 18.20 -13.72 -24.30
C ARG A 380 18.47 -12.22 -24.34
N GLU A 381 19.02 -11.67 -23.27
CA GLU A 381 19.35 -10.23 -23.13
C GLU A 381 18.19 -9.32 -23.49
N MET A 382 17.00 -9.62 -22.94
CA MET A 382 15.81 -8.82 -23.20
C MET A 382 16.03 -7.40 -22.68
N SER A 383 15.78 -6.39 -23.53
CA SER A 383 15.98 -4.99 -23.13
C SER A 383 14.75 -4.42 -22.43
N ALA A 384 15.00 -3.65 -21.36
CA ALA A 384 13.98 -2.84 -20.71
C ALA A 384 13.50 -1.72 -21.65
N LYS A 385 12.23 -1.31 -21.54
CA LYS A 385 11.67 -0.25 -22.39
C LYS A 385 11.27 0.98 -21.57
N PRO A 386 11.85 2.16 -21.84
CA PRO A 386 11.43 3.39 -21.19
C PRO A 386 10.03 3.78 -21.64
N LEU A 387 9.27 4.39 -20.74
CA LEU A 387 8.04 5.06 -21.12
C LEU A 387 8.36 6.41 -21.76
N SER A 388 7.58 6.77 -22.77
CA SER A 388 7.69 8.03 -23.50
C SER A 388 6.47 8.89 -23.23
N TRP A 389 6.70 10.17 -22.96
CA TRP A 389 5.65 11.11 -22.60
C TRP A 389 5.79 12.39 -23.40
N HIS A 390 4.69 12.85 -23.97
CA HIS A 390 4.51 14.18 -24.48
C HIS A 390 3.74 14.99 -23.42
N VAL A 391 4.41 15.92 -22.76
CA VAL A 391 3.82 16.77 -21.72
C VAL A 391 3.70 18.19 -22.26
N ASP A 392 2.47 18.65 -22.44
CA ASP A 392 2.21 20.03 -22.87
C ASP A 392 2.36 21.04 -21.73
N THR A 393 2.31 22.33 -22.07
CA THR A 393 2.46 23.42 -21.10
C THR A 393 1.40 23.37 -19.99
N SER A 394 0.15 23.03 -20.33
CA SER A 394 -0.93 22.93 -19.35
C SER A 394 -0.64 21.85 -18.31
N SER A 395 -0.25 20.66 -18.79
CA SER A 395 0.09 19.51 -17.97
C SER A 395 1.34 19.77 -17.12
N LEU A 396 2.34 20.49 -17.64
CA LEU A 396 3.51 20.92 -16.87
C LEU A 396 3.14 21.84 -15.69
N GLU A 397 2.19 22.77 -15.88
CA GLU A 397 1.72 23.62 -14.78
C GLU A 397 0.96 22.82 -13.71
N ILE A 398 0.22 21.77 -14.09
CA ILE A 398 -0.42 20.87 -13.13
C ILE A 398 0.65 20.12 -12.32
N LEU A 399 1.68 19.57 -12.97
CA LEU A 399 2.78 18.88 -12.27
C LEU A 399 3.49 19.80 -11.27
N LYS A 400 3.72 21.07 -11.63
CA LYS A 400 4.31 22.05 -10.69
C LYS A 400 3.47 22.25 -9.45
N LYS A 401 2.15 22.42 -9.60
CA LYS A 401 1.22 22.59 -8.47
C LYS A 401 1.18 21.35 -7.57
N GLN A 402 1.09 20.17 -8.17
CA GLN A 402 1.15 18.90 -7.45
C GLN A 402 2.45 18.76 -6.66
N THR A 403 3.57 19.14 -7.25
CA THR A 403 4.89 19.12 -6.61
C THR A 403 4.96 20.07 -5.41
N MET A 404 4.45 21.30 -5.54
CA MET A 404 4.41 22.26 -4.42
C MET A 404 3.57 21.76 -3.25
N GLU A 405 2.37 21.23 -3.51
CA GLU A 405 1.51 20.65 -2.47
C GLU A 405 2.16 19.44 -1.79
N PHE A 406 2.89 18.63 -2.55
CA PHE A 406 3.62 17.49 -2.01
C PHE A 406 4.79 17.89 -1.12
N ASP A 407 5.53 18.94 -1.49
CA ASP A 407 6.63 19.46 -0.67
C ASP A 407 6.09 20.06 0.64
N GLU A 408 4.95 20.76 0.61
CA GLU A 408 4.24 21.20 1.84
C GLU A 408 3.86 20.01 2.73
N LEU A 409 3.30 18.94 2.14
CA LEU A 409 2.94 17.73 2.87
C LEU A 409 4.15 17.01 3.47
N PHE A 410 5.27 16.99 2.74
CA PHE A 410 6.53 16.44 3.22
C PHE A 410 7.07 17.23 4.43
N ASP A 411 7.04 18.56 4.35
CA ASP A 411 7.50 19.44 5.43
C ASP A 411 6.61 19.36 6.68
N GLU A 412 5.30 19.11 6.51
CA GLU A 412 4.35 18.92 7.61
C GLU A 412 4.40 17.52 8.26
N LEU A 413 5.06 16.54 7.64
CA LEU A 413 5.11 15.16 8.15
C LEU A 413 5.98 15.04 9.42
N ASP A 414 5.29 14.96 10.56
CA ASP A 414 5.89 14.51 11.82
C ASP A 414 5.73 12.98 11.98
N LEU A 415 6.84 12.28 12.18
CA LEU A 415 6.87 10.82 12.30
C LEU A 415 7.86 10.43 13.41
N GLU A 416 7.35 9.67 14.36
CA GLU A 416 8.13 9.06 15.43
C GLU A 416 7.95 7.54 15.42
N VAL A 417 9.02 6.82 15.75
CA VAL A 417 9.00 5.37 15.91
C VAL A 417 9.37 5.04 17.33
N LEU A 418 8.46 4.41 18.06
CA LEU A 418 8.73 3.87 19.39
C LEU A 418 9.11 2.39 19.28
N TRP A 419 10.36 2.08 19.59
CA TRP A 419 10.84 0.73 19.79
C TRP A 419 10.67 0.33 21.26
N PHE A 420 9.58 -0.37 21.54
CA PHE A 420 9.29 -0.86 22.88
C PHE A 420 9.88 -2.27 23.09
N ASP A 421 10.90 -2.40 23.94
CA ASP A 421 11.62 -3.65 24.20
C ASP A 421 11.53 -4.19 25.64
N ASP A 422 10.82 -3.50 26.54
CA ASP A 422 10.63 -3.96 27.93
C ASP A 422 9.88 -5.29 28.02
N PHE A 423 8.85 -5.46 27.19
CA PHE A 423 8.09 -6.70 27.08
C PHE A 423 7.30 -6.77 25.76
N GLY A 424 6.67 -7.92 25.50
CA GLY A 424 5.81 -8.09 24.33
C GLY A 424 4.62 -9.01 24.60
N ARG A 425 4.13 -9.62 23.51
CA ARG A 425 2.94 -10.48 23.47
C ARG A 425 2.90 -11.53 24.59
N GLU A 426 4.03 -12.16 24.90
CA GLU A 426 4.11 -13.26 25.85
C GLU A 426 3.87 -12.81 27.30
N PHE A 427 4.34 -11.62 27.67
CA PHE A 427 4.05 -11.05 28.99
C PHE A 427 2.55 -10.74 29.15
N ILE A 428 1.97 -10.05 28.15
CA ILE A 428 0.56 -9.63 28.20
C ILE A 428 -0.38 -10.85 28.25
N LYS A 429 -0.07 -11.89 27.47
CA LYS A 429 -0.82 -13.15 27.51
C LYS A 429 -0.69 -13.88 28.85
N LYS A 430 0.51 -13.93 29.44
CA LYS A 430 0.72 -14.53 30.77
C LYS A 430 -0.11 -13.82 31.85
N ALA A 431 -0.32 -12.52 31.69
CA ALA A 431 -1.21 -11.72 32.54
C ALA A 431 -2.71 -11.90 32.24
N GLY A 432 -3.08 -12.71 31.25
CA GLY A 432 -4.48 -13.02 30.92
C GLY A 432 -5.17 -12.01 30.01
N PHE A 433 -4.44 -11.11 29.36
CA PHE A 433 -5.01 -10.08 28.48
C PHE A 433 -4.83 -10.39 27.00
N SER A 434 -5.74 -9.85 26.17
CA SER A 434 -5.52 -9.75 24.72
C SER A 434 -4.40 -8.73 24.46
N PRO A 435 -3.33 -9.08 23.72
CA PRO A 435 -2.26 -8.15 23.37
C PRO A 435 -2.78 -6.86 22.70
N ASP A 436 -3.68 -7.00 21.72
CA ASP A 436 -4.28 -5.85 21.03
C ASP A 436 -5.09 -4.99 22.00
N GLY A 437 -5.99 -5.59 22.78
CA GLY A 437 -6.82 -4.86 23.74
C GLY A 437 -5.99 -4.13 24.81
N PHE A 438 -4.89 -4.73 25.26
CA PHE A 438 -3.95 -4.09 26.19
C PHE A 438 -3.30 -2.84 25.58
N VAL A 439 -2.78 -2.96 24.35
CA VAL A 439 -2.14 -1.84 23.65
C VAL A 439 -3.16 -0.73 23.34
N GLN A 440 -4.37 -1.07 22.90
CA GLN A 440 -5.44 -0.09 22.66
C GLN A 440 -5.78 0.71 23.93
N LEU A 441 -5.87 0.05 25.09
CA LEU A 441 -6.11 0.75 26.36
C LEU A 441 -4.91 1.62 26.78
N ALA A 442 -3.68 1.16 26.52
CA ALA A 442 -2.48 1.97 26.77
C ALA A 442 -2.47 3.25 25.90
N LEU A 443 -2.87 3.15 24.62
CA LEU A 443 -3.01 4.31 23.73
C LEU A 443 -4.09 5.29 24.24
N GLN A 444 -5.23 4.77 24.71
CA GLN A 444 -6.28 5.62 25.31
C GLN A 444 -5.78 6.33 26.58
N LEU A 445 -5.04 5.62 27.44
CA LEU A 445 -4.44 6.22 28.64
C LEU A 445 -3.40 7.28 28.29
N ALA A 446 -2.58 7.05 27.26
CA ALA A 446 -1.60 8.01 26.78
C ALA A 446 -2.25 9.26 26.19
N HIS A 447 -3.38 9.12 25.48
CA HIS A 447 -4.13 10.25 24.96
C HIS A 447 -4.86 11.07 26.04
N PHE A 448 -5.32 10.40 27.11
CA PHE A 448 -6.03 11.06 28.21
C PHE A 448 -5.11 11.88 29.12
N LYS A 449 -3.88 11.42 29.31
CA LYS A 449 -2.85 12.13 30.10
C LYS A 449 -2.28 13.29 29.30
#